data_AF-A0A2M8Q821-F1
#
_entry.id   AF-A0A2M8Q821-F1
#
_cell.length_a   1.000
_cell.length_b   1.000
_cell.length_c   1.000
_cell.angle_alpha   90.00
_cell.angle_beta   90.00
_cell.angle_gamma   90.00
#
_symmetry.space_group_name_H-M   'P 1'
#
loop_
_entity.id
_entity.type
_entity.pdbx_description
1 polymer ?
#
loop_
_entity_poly.entity_id
_entity_poly.type
_entity_poly.pdbx_seq_one_letter_code
_entity_poly.pdbx_strand_id
1 'polypeptide(L)'
;AAETPDTAFFYTAGDLYRIADALGEAGRSHYIRSRFTFDVVWPLVYLIFLATTIGWLTQRGFDASSPWRLLNLPPLAGALFDFLENSATSLAMARYPATTPVVAELAGLFTALKWTFVFASFAALIVALVAVGVRRFASQRRQ
;
A
#
# COMPACT_ATOMS: atom_id res chain seq x y z
N ALA A 1 -12.51 12.87 17.34
CA ALA A 1 -11.24 12.37 16.80
C ALA A 1 -10.89 13.24 15.60
N ALA A 2 -9.66 13.72 15.49
CA ALA A 2 -9.26 14.46 14.29
C ALA A 2 -9.30 13.50 13.08
N GLU A 3 -9.92 13.92 11.97
CA GLU A 3 -9.86 13.18 10.71
C GLU A 3 -8.40 13.09 10.28
N THR A 4 -7.85 11.87 10.19
CA THR A 4 -6.54 11.63 9.60
C THR A 4 -6.70 11.21 8.14
N PRO A 5 -5.73 11.50 7.25
CA PRO A 5 -5.83 11.16 5.83
C PRO A 5 -5.90 9.64 5.57
N ASP A 6 -5.62 8.82 6.59
CA ASP A 6 -5.33 7.38 6.48
C ASP A 6 -6.48 6.50 6.04
N THR A 7 -7.71 6.92 6.27
CA THR A 7 -8.89 6.15 5.87
C THR A 7 -9.44 6.58 4.51
N ALA A 8 -8.88 7.64 3.91
CA ALA A 8 -9.31 8.12 2.61
C ALA A 8 -8.61 7.35 1.49
N PHE A 9 -9.33 7.11 0.39
CA PHE A 9 -8.71 6.60 -0.84
C PHE A 9 -7.85 7.66 -1.54
N PHE A 10 -8.24 8.93 -1.43
CA PHE A 10 -7.55 10.09 -2.00
C PHE A 10 -7.88 11.33 -1.19
N TYR A 11 -6.97 12.31 -1.18
CA TYR A 11 -7.18 13.65 -0.61
C TYR A 11 -6.31 14.67 -1.36
N THR A 12 -6.68 15.94 -1.28
CA THR A 12 -5.92 17.04 -1.92
C THR A 12 -4.88 17.64 -0.99
N ALA A 13 -3.95 18.44 -1.51
CA ALA A 13 -3.05 19.23 -0.68
C ALA A 13 -3.80 20.15 0.31
N GLY A 14 -4.95 20.71 -0.11
CA GLY A 14 -5.80 21.54 0.74
C GLY A 14 -6.34 20.79 1.96
N ASP A 15 -6.79 19.55 1.76
CA ASP A 15 -7.22 18.67 2.85
C ASP A 15 -6.09 18.39 3.84
N LEU A 16 -4.90 18.08 3.30
CA LEU A 16 -3.71 17.80 4.11
C LEU A 16 -3.32 19.01 4.97
N TYR A 17 -3.39 20.23 4.43
CA TYR A 17 -3.10 21.45 5.20
C TYR A 17 -4.20 21.81 6.20
N ARG A 18 -5.47 21.54 5.89
CA ARG A 18 -6.57 21.66 6.86
C ARG A 18 -6.35 20.74 8.06
N ILE A 19 -5.89 19.51 7.81
CA ILE A 19 -5.53 18.57 8.87
C ILE A 19 -4.29 19.06 9.63
N ALA A 20 -3.27 19.55 8.92
CA ALA A 20 -2.05 20.09 9.53
C ALA A 20 -2.33 21.26 10.50
N ASP A 21 -3.27 22.14 10.14
CA ASP A 21 -3.74 23.24 10.98
C ASP A 21 -4.48 22.71 12.22
N ALA A 22 -5.47 21.83 12.01
CA ALA A 22 -6.29 21.27 13.08
C ALA A 22 -5.48 20.46 14.11
N LEU A 23 -4.40 19.81 13.69
CA LEU A 23 -3.50 19.05 14.57
C LEU A 23 -2.63 19.95 15.47
N GLY A 24 -2.36 21.19 15.06
CA GLY A 24 -1.37 22.03 15.72
C GLY A 24 0.05 21.44 15.71
N GLU A 25 1.02 22.15 16.29
CA GLU A 25 2.44 21.76 16.23
C GLU A 25 2.73 20.41 16.91
N ALA A 26 2.16 20.20 18.10
CA ALA A 26 2.33 18.96 18.84
C ALA A 26 1.70 17.76 18.11
N GLY A 27 0.51 17.93 17.53
CA GLY A 27 -0.17 16.89 16.77
C GLY A 27 0.57 16.52 15.49
N ARG A 28 1.10 17.51 14.75
CA ARG A 28 1.94 17.26 13.57
C ARG A 28 3.24 16.51 13.92
N SER A 29 3.89 16.87 15.02
CA SER A 29 5.09 16.17 15.50
C SER A 29 4.79 14.70 15.85
N HIS A 30 3.66 14.44 16.52
CA HIS A 30 3.21 13.09 16.82
C HIS A 30 2.86 12.29 15.56
N TYR A 31 2.17 12.94 14.60
CA TYR A 31 1.84 12.36 13.31
C TYR A 31 3.08 11.90 12.56
N ILE A 32 4.08 12.77 12.39
CA ILE A 32 5.35 12.44 11.72
C ILE A 32 6.04 11.25 12.41
N ARG A 33 6.13 11.25 13.74
CA ARG A 33 6.75 10.15 14.48
C ARG A 33 6.02 8.83 14.24
N SER A 34 4.69 8.85 14.17
CA SER A 34 3.88 7.65 13.95
C SER A 34 4.13 7.03 12.57
N ARG A 35 4.28 7.88 11.52
CA ARG A 35 4.58 7.47 10.13
C ARG A 35 5.86 6.67 9.97
N PHE A 36 6.86 6.93 10.81
CA PHE A 36 8.16 6.25 10.77
C PHE A 36 8.37 5.24 11.89
N THR A 37 7.33 4.92 12.66
CA THR A 37 7.41 3.93 13.74
C THR A 37 6.37 2.84 13.55
N PHE A 38 5.14 3.09 14.01
CA PHE A 38 4.06 2.11 13.93
C PHE A 38 3.59 1.89 12.49
N ASP A 39 3.56 2.95 11.68
CA ASP A 39 2.95 2.88 10.34
C ASP A 39 3.80 2.08 9.34
N VAL A 40 5.12 2.05 9.52
CA VAL A 40 6.05 1.23 8.70
C VAL A 40 5.77 -0.27 8.83
N VAL A 41 5.19 -0.72 9.94
CA VAL A 41 4.92 -2.13 10.18
C VAL A 41 3.86 -2.66 9.21
N TRP A 42 2.84 -1.87 8.88
CA TRP A 42 1.73 -2.30 8.02
C TRP A 42 2.18 -2.68 6.60
N PRO A 43 2.95 -1.83 5.88
CA PRO A 43 3.58 -2.17 4.60
C PRO A 43 4.38 -3.45 4.62
N LEU A 44 5.21 -3.63 5.65
CA LEU A 44 6.06 -4.80 5.75
C LEU A 44 5.23 -6.08 5.94
N VAL A 45 4.20 -6.03 6.79
CA VAL A 45 3.33 -7.18 7.04
C VAL A 45 2.61 -7.60 5.76
N TYR A 46 1.92 -6.69 5.08
CA TYR A 46 1.19 -7.08 3.86
C TYR A 46 2.14 -7.43 2.71
N LEU A 47 3.30 -6.75 2.59
CA LEU A 47 4.30 -7.06 1.57
C LEU A 47 4.80 -8.49 1.72
N ILE A 48 5.27 -8.84 2.92
CA ILE A 48 5.81 -10.17 3.19
C ILE A 48 4.71 -11.21 2.98
N PHE A 49 3.53 -11.01 3.56
CA PHE A 49 2.44 -11.97 3.45
C PHE A 49 1.99 -12.18 1.99
N LEU A 50 1.66 -11.11 1.28
CA LEU A 50 1.09 -11.20 -0.07
C LEU A 50 2.14 -11.64 -1.09
N ALA A 51 3.35 -11.06 -1.09
CA ALA A 51 4.37 -11.41 -2.06
C ALA A 51 4.84 -12.87 -1.91
N THR A 52 5.03 -13.34 -0.67
CA THR A 52 5.46 -14.73 -0.44
C THR A 52 4.33 -15.72 -0.74
N THR A 53 3.11 -15.45 -0.31
CA THR A 53 1.96 -16.35 -0.54
C THR A 53 1.64 -16.46 -2.02
N ILE A 54 1.54 -15.33 -2.74
CA ILE A 54 1.29 -15.32 -4.19
C ILE A 54 2.46 -15.98 -4.94
N GLY A 55 3.71 -15.66 -4.57
CA GLY A 55 4.89 -16.26 -5.17
C GLY A 55 4.91 -17.79 -4.99
N TRP A 56 4.63 -18.27 -3.78
CA TRP A 56 4.58 -19.70 -3.47
C TRP A 56 3.45 -20.43 -4.22
N LEU A 57 2.25 -19.84 -4.27
CA LEU A 57 1.11 -20.40 -5.01
C LEU A 57 1.42 -20.51 -6.50
N THR A 58 1.90 -19.42 -7.09
CA THR A 58 2.16 -19.35 -8.53
C THR A 58 3.33 -20.25 -8.96
N GLN A 59 4.37 -20.39 -8.13
CA GLN A 59 5.47 -21.34 -8.37
C GLN A 59 5.02 -22.81 -8.40
N ARG A 60 3.97 -23.16 -7.64
CA ARG A 60 3.42 -24.53 -7.63
C ARG A 60 2.36 -24.76 -8.69
N GLY A 61 1.73 -23.67 -9.14
CA GLY A 61 0.65 -23.71 -10.11
C GLY A 61 1.11 -23.60 -11.55
N PHE A 62 2.22 -22.92 -11.84
CA PHE A 62 2.60 -22.48 -13.18
C PHE A 62 4.10 -22.68 -13.46
N ASP A 63 4.44 -22.78 -14.75
CA ASP A 63 5.82 -22.91 -15.21
C ASP A 63 6.65 -21.67 -14.90
N ALA A 64 7.99 -21.85 -14.87
CA ALA A 64 8.91 -20.79 -14.49
C ALA A 64 8.85 -19.54 -15.39
N SER A 65 8.51 -19.70 -16.67
CA SER A 65 8.36 -18.62 -17.67
C SER A 65 6.97 -17.97 -17.66
N SER A 66 6.05 -18.46 -16.84
CA SER A 66 4.67 -18.03 -16.87
C SER A 66 4.51 -16.61 -16.31
N PRO A 67 3.82 -15.69 -17.01
CA PRO A 67 3.59 -14.33 -16.52
C PRO A 67 2.77 -14.31 -15.22
N TRP A 68 2.04 -15.39 -14.92
CA TRP A 68 1.33 -15.60 -13.66
C TRP A 68 2.26 -15.53 -12.43
N ARG A 69 3.57 -15.81 -12.59
CA ARG A 69 4.56 -15.66 -11.51
C ARG A 69 4.82 -14.20 -11.11
N LEU A 70 4.49 -13.24 -11.98
CA LEU A 70 4.65 -11.81 -11.71
C LEU A 70 3.51 -11.21 -10.87
N LEU A 71 2.48 -12.00 -10.56
CA LEU A 71 1.39 -11.58 -9.67
C LEU A 71 1.85 -11.24 -8.24
N ASN A 72 3.08 -11.58 -7.88
CA ASN A 72 3.69 -11.23 -6.60
C ASN A 72 4.34 -9.84 -6.58
N LEU A 73 4.38 -9.12 -7.71
CA LEU A 73 4.96 -7.76 -7.81
C LEU A 73 4.05 -6.63 -7.29
N PRO A 74 2.71 -6.65 -7.47
CA PRO A 74 1.84 -5.59 -6.93
C PRO A 74 2.03 -5.26 -5.44
N PRO A 75 2.26 -6.23 -4.53
CA PRO A 75 2.55 -5.92 -3.13
C PRO A 75 3.78 -5.03 -2.92
N LEU A 76 4.81 -5.18 -3.77
CA LEU A 76 6.04 -4.37 -3.70
C LEU A 76 5.75 -2.92 -4.08
N ALA A 77 4.95 -2.73 -5.14
CA ALA A 77 4.52 -1.39 -5.55
C ALA A 77 3.64 -0.74 -4.47
N GLY A 78 2.72 -1.49 -3.85
CA GLY A 78 1.91 -1.01 -2.73
C GLY A 78 2.77 -0.50 -1.57
N ALA A 79 3.75 -1.30 -1.13
CA ALA A 79 4.66 -0.93 -0.05
C ALA A 79 5.54 0.27 -0.40
N LEU A 80 6.01 0.37 -1.64
CA LEU A 80 6.74 1.54 -2.13
C LEU A 80 5.90 2.81 -2.03
N PHE A 81 4.67 2.79 -2.53
CA PHE A 81 3.79 3.96 -2.49
C PHE A 81 3.37 4.34 -1.07
N ASP A 82 3.27 3.38 -0.15
CA ASP A 82 3.05 3.65 1.26
C ASP A 82 4.22 4.43 1.90
N PHE A 83 5.46 4.00 1.67
CA PHE A 83 6.62 4.75 2.18
C PHE A 83 6.78 6.12 1.54
N LEU A 84 6.46 6.26 0.26
CA LEU A 84 6.44 7.55 -0.43
C LEU A 84 5.36 8.48 0.14
N GLU A 85 4.17 7.95 0.41
CA GLU A 85 3.07 8.66 1.05
C GLU A 85 3.45 9.15 2.45
N ASN A 86 3.96 8.25 3.30
CA ASN A 86 4.45 8.58 4.65
C ASN A 86 5.52 9.67 4.64
N SER A 87 6.41 9.65 3.64
CA SER A 87 7.45 10.67 3.47
C SER A 87 6.88 12.01 3.03
N ALA A 88 5.96 12.00 2.05
CA ALA A 88 5.36 13.20 1.50
C ALA A 88 4.47 13.92 2.52
N THR A 89 3.62 13.17 3.23
CA THR A 89 2.77 13.73 4.30
C THR A 89 3.61 14.27 5.44
N SER A 90 4.64 13.55 5.87
CA SER A 90 5.53 14.01 6.94
C SER A 90 6.27 15.29 6.57
N LEU A 91 6.75 15.43 5.32
CA LEU A 91 7.41 16.65 4.86
C LEU A 91 6.43 17.83 4.83
N ALA A 92 5.20 17.64 4.34
CA ALA A 92 4.18 18.68 4.35
C ALA A 92 3.82 19.12 5.79
N MET A 93 3.69 18.17 6.71
CA MET A 93 3.41 18.43 8.13
C MET A 93 4.56 19.17 8.83
N ALA A 94 5.82 18.81 8.52
CA ALA A 94 7.00 19.43 9.10
C ALA A 94 7.19 20.89 8.65
N ARG A 95 6.78 21.22 7.42
CA ARG A 95 6.94 22.56 6.85
C ARG A 95 5.79 23.51 7.15
N TYR A 96 4.61 22.98 7.49
CA TYR A 96 3.44 23.80 7.80
C TYR A 96 3.76 24.81 8.93
N PRO A 97 3.43 26.12 8.78
CA PRO A 97 2.48 26.70 7.83
C PRO A 97 3.00 27.02 6.43
N ALA A 98 4.29 26.83 6.14
CA ALA A 98 4.80 26.98 4.78
C ALA A 98 4.32 25.81 3.91
N THR A 99 3.72 26.12 2.76
CA THR A 99 3.22 25.10 1.84
C THR A 99 4.38 24.44 1.07
N THR A 100 4.17 23.17 0.71
CA THR A 100 5.01 22.37 -0.19
C THR A 100 4.14 21.81 -1.32
N PRO A 101 3.72 22.64 -2.29
CA PRO A 101 2.59 22.35 -3.18
C PRO A 101 2.71 21.02 -3.94
N VAL A 102 3.86 20.76 -4.58
CA VAL A 102 4.08 19.53 -5.36
C VAL A 102 4.06 18.29 -4.47
N VAL A 103 4.75 18.33 -3.32
CA VAL A 103 4.84 17.17 -2.43
C VAL A 103 3.49 16.84 -1.79
N ALA A 104 2.73 17.87 -1.39
CA ALA A 104 1.43 17.67 -0.78
C ALA A 104 0.41 17.06 -1.76
N GLU A 105 0.45 17.43 -3.04
CA GLU A 105 -0.38 16.76 -4.06
C GLU A 105 0.09 15.33 -4.33
N LEU A 106 1.41 15.10 -4.37
CA LEU A 106 1.96 13.75 -4.51
C LEU A 106 1.55 12.83 -3.37
N ALA A 107 1.37 13.34 -2.14
CA ALA A 107 0.89 12.54 -1.01
C ALA A 107 -0.49 11.92 -1.27
N GLY A 108 -1.43 12.71 -1.83
CA GLY A 108 -2.75 12.22 -2.24
C GLY A 108 -2.66 11.18 -3.36
N LEU A 109 -1.82 11.43 -4.37
CA LEU A 109 -1.57 10.47 -5.46
C LEU A 109 -0.97 9.16 -4.94
N PHE A 110 0.03 9.22 -4.07
CA PHE A 110 0.66 8.04 -3.47
C PHE A 110 -0.33 7.26 -2.61
N THR A 111 -1.25 7.94 -1.90
CA THR A 111 -2.35 7.30 -1.18
C THR A 111 -3.23 6.47 -2.11
N ALA A 112 -3.66 7.05 -3.24
CA ALA A 112 -4.51 6.35 -4.21
C ALA A 112 -3.77 5.18 -4.89
N LEU A 113 -2.50 5.37 -5.25
CA LEU A 113 -1.67 4.32 -5.84
C LEU A 113 -1.44 3.18 -4.84
N LYS A 114 -1.10 3.49 -3.59
CA LYS A 114 -0.99 2.52 -2.50
C LYS A 114 -2.24 1.64 -2.45
N TRP A 115 -3.42 2.24 -2.29
CA TRP A 115 -4.66 1.47 -2.15
C TRP A 115 -4.98 0.66 -3.41
N THR A 116 -4.72 1.22 -4.59
CA THR A 116 -4.87 0.50 -5.86
C THR A 116 -4.01 -0.77 -5.89
N PHE A 117 -2.74 -0.67 -5.52
CA PHE A 117 -1.83 -1.82 -5.51
C PHE A 117 -2.14 -2.82 -4.38
N VAL A 118 -2.60 -2.35 -3.21
CA VAL A 118 -3.06 -3.22 -2.12
C VAL A 118 -4.27 -4.04 -2.57
N PHE A 119 -5.30 -3.40 -3.15
CA PHE A 119 -6.47 -4.12 -3.67
C PHE A 119 -6.12 -5.06 -4.82
N ALA A 120 -5.26 -4.62 -5.75
CA ALA A 120 -4.76 -5.47 -6.83
C ALA A 120 -4.01 -6.71 -6.28
N SER A 121 -3.28 -6.56 -5.17
CA SER A 121 -2.57 -7.66 -4.53
C SER A 121 -3.52 -8.70 -3.92
N PHE A 122 -4.58 -8.26 -3.25
CA PHE A 122 -5.61 -9.18 -2.74
C PHE A 122 -6.37 -9.86 -3.87
N ALA A 123 -6.71 -9.15 -4.94
CA ALA A 123 -7.30 -9.74 -6.14
C ALA A 123 -6.36 -10.79 -6.77
N ALA A 124 -5.07 -10.49 -6.89
CA ALA A 124 -4.05 -11.41 -7.38
C ALA A 124 -3.93 -12.68 -6.51
N LEU A 125 -4.02 -12.55 -5.18
CA LEU A 125 -4.05 -13.68 -4.26
C LEU A 125 -5.27 -14.59 -4.51
N ILE A 126 -6.47 -14.02 -4.65
CA ILE A 126 -7.69 -14.78 -4.93
C ILE A 126 -7.55 -15.52 -6.28
N VAL A 127 -7.08 -14.82 -7.31
CA VAL A 127 -6.85 -15.41 -8.64
C VAL A 127 -5.84 -16.55 -8.58
N ALA A 128 -4.72 -16.38 -7.86
CA ALA A 128 -3.72 -17.43 -7.68
C ALA A 128 -4.29 -18.65 -6.94
N LEU A 129 -5.08 -18.44 -5.88
CA LEU A 129 -5.74 -19.52 -5.13
C LEU A 129 -6.71 -20.32 -6.01
N VAL A 130 -7.58 -19.64 -6.74
CA VAL A 130 -8.56 -20.29 -7.63
C VAL A 130 -7.85 -21.06 -8.74
N ALA A 131 -6.87 -20.44 -9.40
CA ALA A 131 -6.16 -21.09 -10.51
C ALA A 131 -5.40 -22.35 -10.07
N VAL A 132 -4.69 -22.29 -8.93
CA VAL A 132 -4.00 -23.45 -8.36
C VAL A 132 -4.99 -24.52 -7.90
N GLY A 133 -6.09 -24.12 -7.26
CA GLY A 133 -7.15 -25.03 -6.80
C GLY A 133 -7.75 -25.82 -7.96
N VAL A 134 -8.24 -25.12 -8.99
CA VAL A 134 -8.82 -25.74 -10.20
C VAL A 134 -7.85 -26.72 -10.85
N ARG A 135 -6.56 -26.36 -10.97
CA ARG A 135 -5.54 -27.23 -11.54
C ARG A 135 -5.32 -28.51 -10.74
N ARG A 136 -5.27 -28.41 -9.40
CA ARG A 136 -5.12 -29.58 -8.51
C ARG A 136 -6.32 -30.52 -8.58
N PHE A 137 -7.54 -29.99 -8.60
CA PHE A 137 -8.73 -30.81 -8.77
C PHE A 137 -8.78 -31.49 -10.14
N ALA A 138 -8.36 -30.79 -11.20
CA ALA A 138 -8.31 -31.37 -12.55
C ALA A 138 -7.25 -32.47 -12.68
N SER A 139 -6.09 -32.35 -12.01
CA SER A 139 -5.06 -33.40 -12.04
C SER A 139 -5.46 -34.65 -11.26
N GLN A 140 -6.19 -34.50 -10.14
CA GLN A 140 -6.68 -35.63 -9.35
C GLN A 140 -7.75 -36.46 -10.07
N ARG A 141 -8.58 -35.84 -10.92
CA ARG A 141 -9.60 -36.55 -11.70
C ARG A 141 -9.05 -37.33 -12.91
N ARG A 142 -7.79 -37.10 -13.28
CA ARG A 142 -7.12 -37.78 -14.39
C ARG A 142 -6.32 -39.01 -13.96
N GLN A 143 -6.14 -39.21 -12.66
CA GLN A 143 -5.52 -40.39 -12.05
C GLN A 143 -6.61 -41.35 -11.58
#